data_AF-A0A660ZFL3-F1
#
_entry.id   AF-A0A660ZFL3-F1
#
_cell.length_a   1.000
_cell.length_b   1.000
_cell.length_c   1.000
_cell.angle_alpha   90.00
_cell.angle_beta   90.00
_cell.angle_gamma   90.00
#
_symmetry.space_group_name_H-M   'P 1'
#
loop_
_entity.id
_entity.type
_entity.pdbx_description
1 polymer ?
#
loop_
_entity_poly.entity_id
_entity_poly.type
_entity_poly.pdbx_seq_one_letter_code
_entity_poly.pdbx_strand_id
1 'polypeptide(L)' 'MVERISKDTGIKRVALSGGVFQNLTLLELVVSSLERKGFDVLIHREVPPNDGGVSLGMAMIAIL' A
#
# COMPACT_ATOMS: atom_id res chain seq x y z
N MET A 1 -7.85 -9.63 6.17
CA MET A 1 -8.19 -8.28 6.72
C MET A 1 -8.68 -7.34 5.61
N VAL A 2 -7.88 -7.11 4.56
CA VAL A 2 -8.26 -6.26 3.40
C VAL A 2 -9.65 -6.62 2.84
N GLU A 3 -9.91 -7.89 2.55
CA GLU A 3 -11.22 -8.34 2.03
C GLU A 3 -12.38 -8.07 2.97
N ARG A 4 -12.18 -8.22 4.28
CA ARG A 4 -13.21 -7.94 5.29
C ARG A 4 -13.54 -6.45 5.30
N ILE A 5 -12.52 -5.59 5.39
CA ILE A 5 -12.70 -4.13 5.37
C ILE A 5 -13.35 -3.69 4.06
N SER A 6 -12.95 -4.26 2.93
CA SER A 6 -13.56 -3.99 1.63
C SER A 6 -15.03 -4.38 1.57
N LYS A 7 -15.41 -5.51 2.17
CA LYS A 7 -16.81 -5.94 2.25
C LYS A 7 -17.64 -4.96 3.08
N ASP A 8 -17.08 -4.46 4.18
CA ASP A 8 -17.79 -3.58 5.10
C ASP A 8 -17.87 -2.12 4.61
N THR A 9 -16.90 -1.65 3.80
CA THR A 9 -16.77 -0.23 3.38
C THR A 9 -16.95 0.02 1.89
N GLY A 10 -16.87 -1.02 1.05
CA GLY A 10 -16.81 -0.91 -0.41
C GLY A 10 -15.46 -0.43 -0.96
N ILE A 11 -14.46 -0.12 -0.12
CA ILE A 11 -13.15 0.36 -0.58
C ILE A 11 -12.41 -0.75 -1.34
N LYS A 12 -11.91 -0.41 -2.54
CA LYS A 12 -11.17 -1.31 -3.44
C LYS A 12 -9.72 -0.91 -3.71
N ARG A 13 -9.32 0.30 -3.31
CA ARG A 13 -7.95 0.77 -3.47
C ARG A 13 -7.14 0.47 -2.22
N VAL A 14 -5.97 -0.12 -2.39
CA VAL A 14 -5.10 -0.57 -1.29
C VAL A 14 -3.69 -0.05 -1.54
N ALA A 15 -3.15 0.75 -0.62
CA ALA A 15 -1.75 1.18 -0.68
C ALA A 15 -0.88 0.28 0.21
N LEU A 16 0.21 -0.25 -0.34
CA LEU A 16 1.23 -1.02 0.38
C LEU A 16 2.42 -0.12 0.71
N SER A 17 2.74 0.02 1.99
CA SER A 17 3.83 0.86 2.51
C SER A 17 4.41 0.25 3.79
N GLY A 18 5.54 0.76 4.27
CA GLY A 18 6.36 0.19 5.33
C GLY A 18 7.57 -0.57 4.78
N GLY A 19 8.68 -0.57 5.54
CA GLY A 19 9.95 -1.18 5.11
C GLY A 19 9.88 -2.69 4.82
N VAL A 20 8.87 -3.39 5.35
CA VAL A 20 8.59 -4.81 5.04
C VAL A 20 8.39 -5.03 3.53
N PHE A 21 7.79 -4.07 2.82
CA PHE A 21 7.56 -4.16 1.38
C PHE A 21 8.78 -3.79 0.52
N GLN A 22 9.97 -3.59 1.12
CA GLN A 22 11.23 -3.60 0.38
C GLN A 22 11.65 -5.03 0.00
N ASN A 23 11.07 -6.05 0.64
CA ASN A 23 11.22 -7.43 0.19
C ASN A 23 10.38 -7.64 -1.09
N LEU A 24 11.04 -7.67 -2.25
CA LEU A 24 10.39 -7.77 -3.55
C LEU A 24 9.54 -9.04 -3.69
N THR A 25 10.03 -10.19 -3.20
CA THR A 25 9.25 -11.43 -3.23
C THR A 25 7.94 -11.29 -2.45
N LEU A 26 7.98 -10.72 -1.25
CA LEU A 26 6.79 -10.48 -0.46
C LEU A 26 5.85 -9.47 -1.15
N LEU A 27 6.40 -8.39 -1.69
CA LEU A 27 5.64 -7.37 -2.40
C LEU A 27 4.90 -7.98 -3.60
N GLU A 28 5.59 -8.71 -4.47
CA GLU A 28 5.01 -9.34 -5.66
C GLU A 28 3.91 -10.34 -5.32
N LEU A 29 4.13 -11.17 -4.29
CA LEU A 29 3.13 -12.15 -3.83
C LEU A 29 1.87 -11.47 -3.30
N VAL A 30 2.02 -10.38 -2.54
CA VAL A 30 0.89 -9.63 -1.96
C VAL A 30 0.14 -8.85 -3.05
N VAL A 31 0.85 -8.12 -3.91
CA VAL A 31 0.27 -7.39 -5.05
C VAL A 31 -0.54 -8.35 -5.92
N SER A 32 0.08 -9.43 -6.39
CA SER A 32 -0.59 -10.40 -7.26
C SER A 32 -1.81 -11.04 -6.60
N SER A 33 -1.75 -11.31 -5.29
CA SER A 33 -2.87 -11.89 -4.54
C SER A 33 -4.05 -10.91 -4.43
N LEU A 34 -3.77 -9.63 -4.18
CA LEU A 34 -4.79 -8.58 -4.05
C LEU A 34 -5.40 -8.22 -5.41
N GLU A 35 -4.59 -8.09 -6.47
CA GLU A 35 -5.09 -7.80 -7.82
C GLU A 35 -6.00 -8.92 -8.34
N ARG A 36 -5.63 -10.20 -8.12
CA ARG A 36 -6.50 -11.35 -8.45
C ARG A 36 -7.85 -11.33 -7.72
N LYS A 37 -7.93 -10.64 -6.58
CA LYS A 37 -9.15 -10.45 -5.80
C LYS A 37 -9.92 -9.18 -6.17
N GLY A 38 -9.49 -8.47 -7.22
CA GLY A 38 -10.14 -7.27 -7.75
C GLY A 38 -9.83 -5.99 -6.98
N PHE A 39 -8.67 -5.91 -6.31
CA PHE A 39 -8.20 -4.68 -5.69
C PHE A 39 -7.28 -3.88 -6.63
N ASP A 40 -7.38 -2.55 -6.56
CA ASP A 40 -6.46 -1.60 -7.18
C ASP A 40 -5.30 -1.33 -6.20
N VAL A 41 -4.11 -1.85 -6.49
CA VAL A 41 -2.99 -1.86 -5.55
C VAL A 41 -1.99 -0.75 -5.90
N LEU A 42 -1.72 0.13 -4.93
CA LEU A 42 -0.73 1.19 -5.03
C LEU A 42 0.55 0.78 -4.29
N ILE A 43 1.70 1.02 -4.93
CA ILE A 43 3.02 0.79 -4.36
C ILE A 43 3.88 2.06 -4.45
N HIS A 44 4.90 2.13 -3.60
CA HIS A 44 5.91 3.19 -3.65
C HIS A 44 6.79 3.07 -4.91
N ARG A 45 7.11 4.20 -5.55
CA ARG A 45 7.97 4.26 -6.76
C ARG A 45 9.10 5.28 -6.62
N GLU A 46 8.75 6.53 -6.30
CA GLU A 46 9.71 7.65 -6.25
C GLU A 46 10.36 7.83 -4.88
N VAL A 47 9.70 7.38 -3.81
CA VAL A 47 10.22 7.40 -2.44
C VAL A 47 10.22 5.98 -1.88
N PRO A 48 11.13 5.64 -0.95
CA PRO A 48 11.13 4.31 -0.37
C PRO A 48 9.90 4.13 0.54
N PRO A 49 9.34 2.92 0.62
CA PRO A 49 8.21 2.62 1.51
C PRO A 49 8.60 2.63 3.00
N ASN A 50 9.88 2.81 3.34
CA ASN A 50 10.40 2.82 4.71
C ASN A 50 10.47 4.24 5.30
N ASP A 51 11.12 4.38 6.46
CA ASP A 51 11.23 5.64 7.19
C ASP A 51 11.88 6.78 6.39
N GLY A 52 12.67 6.46 5.34
CA GLY A 52 13.20 7.44 4.40
C GLY A 52 12.13 8.19 3.59
N GLY A 53 10.91 7.63 3.47
CA GLY A 53 9.76 8.24 2.79
C GLY A 53 8.70 8.82 3.73
N VAL A 54 8.82 8.64 5.05
CA VAL A 54 7.77 9.00 6.02
C VAL A 54 7.56 10.51 6.11
N SER A 55 8.62 11.31 6.01
CA SER A 55 8.54 12.77 6.06
C SER A 55 7.68 13.34 4.92
N LEU A 56 7.71 12.73 3.73
CA LEU A 56 6.84 13.13 2.61
C LEU A 56 5.36 12.92 2.96
N GLY A 57 5.02 11.75 3.52
CA GLY A 57 3.65 11.45 3.95
C GLY A 57 3.16 12.44 5.00
N MET A 58 4.01 12.78 5.97
CA MET A 58 3.71 13.78 7.00
C MET A 58 3.49 15.17 6.40
N ALA A 59 4.37 15.62 5.51
CA ALA A 59 4.26 16.93 4.86
C ALA A 59 2.97 17.03 4.03
N MET A 60 2.62 15.98 3.28
CA MET A 60 1.36 15.92 2.52
C MET A 60 0.14 16.01 3.42
N ILE A 61 0.10 15.24 4.53
CA ILE A 61 -1.02 15.28 5.49
C ILE A 61 -1.14 16.66 6.15
N ALA A 62 -0.01 17.32 6.46
CA ALA A 62 -0.03 18.62 7.12
C ALA A 62 -0.54 19.76 6.21
N ILE A 63 -0.52 19.58 4.89
CA ILE A 63 -0.94 20.58 3.89
C ILE A 63 -2.35 20.28 3.35
N LEU A 64 -2.92 19.10 3.64
CA LEU A 64 -4.31 18.74 3.35
C LEU A 64 -5.27 19.40 4.34
#